data_AF-A0AAV8DQD7-F1
#
_entry.id   AF-A0AAV8DQD7-F1
#
_cell.length_a   1.000
_cell.length_b   1.000
_cell.length_c   1.000
_cell.angle_alpha   90.00
_cell.angle_beta   90.00
_cell.angle_gamma   90.00
#
_symmetry.space_group_name_H-M   'P 1'
#
loop_
_entity.id
_entity.type
_entity.pdbx_description
1 polymer ?
#
loop_
_entity_poly.entity_id
_entity_poly.type
_entity_poly.pdbx_seq_one_letter_code
_entity_poly.pdbx_strand_id
1 'polypeptide(L)'
;MASKIVATLTIFIVISLPLIKAQWQPNAFEASLLDQACFNTENHAACLSRISAAYRQGAGGPMPILNAAIGGALEEASKTIENVSNLQSAVENNVREEMAVRDCIELLNYTLDELRWSFELIEKIDPAVANLHREESFRSWLSAALSNQETCLEGFDRIHGHLHVPVEREVRQLTQLVSNILALHKRLRRIISHPPHESNTGSATFDLPPKPTWLTKDDEKQMHESGHAVHADAVVALDGTGQFRSISEAINSAPNNSTRRYVIYVKEGEYVEQVEVTRKKTNIVLIGDGMDKTVISGSRSHASGWTTFRSATFAVSGSGFIARDITFRNTAGPEGSQAVALRVDSDCSVFYRCSIEGTPLPKQVITITAQSRNNESVDHSGFSFQDCFIDSTYPTYLGRPWKPYSRVVFMQSYLGPKVEPAGWLEWPENSGNDTVFYGEYMNHGPGAELSGRVKWPGYHIIRDQAMASLFTVRRFIDGKSWLPSTGVTFMADLDG
;
A
#
# COMPACT_ATOMS: atom_id res chain seq x y z
N MET A 1 -61.46 -59.85 50.57
CA MET A 1 -61.24 -59.17 49.28
C MET A 1 -59.95 -58.39 49.40
N ALA A 2 -58.82 -58.95 48.95
CA ALA A 2 -57.52 -58.29 48.96
C ALA A 2 -56.82 -58.65 47.65
N SER A 3 -56.89 -57.73 46.68
CA SER A 3 -56.29 -57.91 45.35
C SER A 3 -54.84 -57.44 45.41
N LYS A 4 -53.90 -58.35 45.14
CA LYS A 4 -52.47 -58.07 45.06
C LYS A 4 -52.17 -57.43 43.71
N ILE A 5 -51.59 -56.23 43.76
CA ILE A 5 -51.03 -55.51 42.61
C ILE A 5 -49.67 -56.13 42.28
N VAL A 6 -49.51 -56.64 41.06
CA VAL A 6 -48.22 -57.05 40.49
C VAL A 6 -47.67 -55.85 39.72
N ALA A 7 -46.59 -55.25 40.22
CA ALA A 7 -45.86 -54.20 39.54
C ALA A 7 -44.90 -54.81 38.51
N THR A 8 -45.06 -54.47 37.24
CA THR A 8 -44.19 -54.89 36.14
C THR A 8 -43.05 -53.88 36.00
N LEU A 9 -41.82 -54.29 36.32
CA LEU A 9 -40.60 -53.49 36.20
C LEU A 9 -40.18 -53.42 34.72
N THR A 10 -40.28 -52.26 34.09
CA THR A 10 -39.79 -52.03 32.72
C THR A 10 -38.39 -51.41 32.78
N ILE A 11 -37.38 -52.15 32.33
CA ILE A 11 -35.98 -51.70 32.25
C ILE A 11 -35.80 -50.93 30.93
N PHE A 12 -35.51 -49.63 31.01
CA PHE A 12 -35.06 -48.83 29.86
C PHE A 12 -33.54 -48.96 29.70
N ILE A 13 -33.11 -49.62 28.62
CA ILE A 13 -31.70 -49.63 28.19
C ILE A 13 -31.43 -48.32 27.44
N VAL A 14 -30.68 -47.41 28.06
CA VAL A 14 -30.18 -46.20 27.40
C VAL A 14 -28.95 -46.59 26.59
N ILE A 15 -29.12 -46.75 25.27
CA ILE A 15 -28.01 -46.92 24.33
C ILE A 15 -27.44 -45.53 24.05
N SER A 16 -26.32 -45.18 24.69
CA SER A 16 -25.53 -44.02 24.32
C SER A 16 -24.79 -44.29 23.01
N LEU A 17 -25.39 -43.90 21.88
CA LEU A 17 -24.68 -43.79 20.61
C LEU A 17 -23.63 -42.68 20.74
N PRO A 18 -22.33 -42.94 20.51
CA PRO A 18 -21.35 -41.87 20.46
C PRO A 18 -21.74 -40.93 19.31
N LEU A 19 -21.79 -39.62 19.57
CA LEU A 19 -21.82 -38.62 18.51
C LEU A 19 -20.57 -38.82 17.65
N ILE A 20 -20.72 -39.50 16.52
CA ILE A 20 -19.73 -39.48 15.45
C ILE A 20 -19.76 -38.04 14.93
N LYS A 21 -18.81 -37.20 15.35
CA LYS A 21 -18.53 -35.95 14.65
C LYS A 21 -18.18 -36.36 13.22
N ALA A 22 -19.04 -36.05 12.25
CA ALA A 22 -18.79 -36.31 10.85
C ALA A 22 -17.40 -35.77 10.48
N GLN A 23 -16.51 -36.65 10.06
CA GLN A 23 -15.17 -36.27 9.64
C GLN A 23 -15.31 -35.49 8.33
N TRP A 24 -15.19 -34.16 8.42
CA TRP A 24 -15.31 -33.28 7.26
C TRP A 24 -14.28 -33.65 6.18
N GLN A 25 -14.74 -33.68 4.93
CA GLN A 25 -13.91 -33.79 3.73
C GLN A 25 -14.13 -32.54 2.86
N PRO A 26 -13.07 -31.80 2.49
CA PRO A 26 -13.20 -30.68 1.57
C PRO A 26 -13.75 -31.14 0.24
N ASN A 27 -14.61 -30.33 -0.37
CA ASN A 27 -14.90 -30.52 -1.80
C ASN A 27 -13.64 -30.20 -2.64
N ALA A 28 -13.64 -30.57 -3.92
CA ALA A 28 -12.47 -30.39 -4.78
C ALA A 28 -12.01 -28.92 -4.89
N PHE A 29 -12.96 -27.98 -4.82
CA PHE A 29 -12.66 -26.55 -4.86
C PHE A 29 -11.98 -26.08 -3.56
N GLU A 30 -12.53 -26.45 -2.40
CA GLU A 30 -11.96 -26.18 -1.07
C GLU A 30 -10.58 -26.82 -0.91
N ALA A 31 -10.39 -28.05 -1.39
CA ALA A 31 -9.08 -28.72 -1.39
C ALA A 31 -8.05 -27.94 -2.20
N SER A 32 -8.46 -27.39 -3.35
CA SER A 32 -7.60 -26.57 -4.19
C SER A 32 -7.30 -25.19 -3.59
N LEU A 33 -8.21 -24.63 -2.77
CA LEU A 33 -7.93 -23.42 -1.98
C LEU A 33 -6.96 -23.73 -0.84
N LEU A 34 -7.12 -24.85 -0.12
CA LEU A 34 -6.18 -25.26 0.91
C LEU A 34 -4.76 -25.42 0.37
N ASP A 35 -4.61 -26.05 -0.80
CA ASP A 35 -3.31 -26.19 -1.45
C ASP A 35 -2.71 -24.84 -1.85
N GLN A 36 -3.53 -23.93 -2.40
CA GLN A 36 -3.10 -22.57 -2.72
C GLN A 36 -2.67 -21.77 -1.48
N ALA A 37 -3.35 -21.95 -0.35
CA ALA A 37 -3.02 -21.29 0.91
C ALA A 37 -1.62 -21.68 1.42
N CYS A 38 -1.24 -22.94 1.19
CA CYS A 38 0.01 -23.53 1.67
C CYS A 38 1.07 -23.69 0.57
N PHE A 39 0.82 -23.16 -0.63
CA PHE A 39 1.70 -23.29 -1.77
C PHE A 39 3.12 -22.78 -1.44
N ASN A 40 4.12 -23.61 -1.75
CA ASN A 40 5.55 -23.31 -1.55
C ASN A 40 5.96 -22.85 -0.12
N THR A 41 5.16 -23.18 0.90
CA THR A 41 5.52 -22.93 2.29
C THR A 41 6.59 -23.92 2.77
N GLU A 42 7.45 -23.50 3.70
CA GLU A 42 8.58 -24.32 4.22
C GLU A 42 8.11 -25.66 4.80
N ASN A 43 6.92 -25.70 5.39
CA ASN A 43 6.29 -26.92 5.87
C ASN A 43 4.82 -26.99 5.44
N HIS A 44 4.61 -27.39 4.18
CA HIS A 44 3.29 -27.54 3.56
C HIS A 44 2.31 -28.38 4.40
N ALA A 45 2.77 -29.51 4.96
CA ALA A 45 1.93 -30.38 5.78
C ALA A 45 1.49 -29.70 7.10
N ALA A 46 2.39 -28.98 7.77
CA ALA A 46 2.06 -28.23 8.97
C ALA A 46 1.10 -27.07 8.66
N CYS A 47 1.31 -26.35 7.55
CA CYS A 47 0.40 -25.31 7.08
C CYS A 47 -1.01 -25.87 6.86
N LEU A 48 -1.14 -26.98 6.12
CA LEU A 48 -2.43 -27.62 5.86
C LEU A 48 -3.12 -28.05 7.14
N SER A 49 -2.38 -28.63 8.09
CA SER A 49 -2.90 -29.06 9.38
C SER A 49 -3.48 -27.89 10.18
N ARG A 50 -2.75 -26.76 10.24
CA ARG A 50 -3.19 -25.54 10.95
C ARG A 50 -4.46 -24.96 10.34
N ILE A 51 -4.48 -24.73 9.03
CA ILE A 51 -5.64 -24.16 8.33
C ILE A 51 -6.84 -25.09 8.47
N SER A 52 -6.64 -26.41 8.33
CA SER A 52 -7.70 -27.40 8.50
C SER A 52 -8.24 -27.44 9.93
N ALA A 53 -7.40 -27.23 10.95
CA ALA A 53 -7.82 -27.22 12.35
C ALA A 53 -8.67 -25.98 12.68
N ALA A 54 -8.31 -24.81 12.16
CA ALA A 54 -9.09 -23.58 12.29
C ALA A 54 -10.44 -23.70 11.56
N TYR A 55 -10.42 -24.29 10.36
CA TYR A 55 -11.61 -24.54 9.56
C TYR A 55 -12.64 -25.46 10.23
N ARG A 56 -12.18 -26.53 10.91
CA ARG A 56 -13.06 -27.50 11.61
C ARG A 56 -13.90 -26.88 12.74
N GLN A 57 -13.61 -25.65 13.16
CA GLN A 57 -14.35 -24.92 14.20
C GLN A 57 -15.44 -23.99 13.63
N GLY A 58 -15.50 -23.78 12.31
CA GLY A 58 -16.45 -22.88 11.64
C GLY A 58 -17.47 -23.56 10.72
N ALA A 59 -18.34 -22.75 10.11
CA ALA A 59 -19.17 -23.19 8.97
C ALA A 59 -18.27 -23.47 7.76
N GLY A 60 -18.61 -24.45 6.92
CA GLY A 60 -17.80 -24.78 5.74
C GLY A 60 -17.79 -23.68 4.68
N GLY A 61 -16.90 -23.80 3.69
CA GLY A 61 -16.83 -22.90 2.54
C GLY A 61 -15.49 -22.16 2.33
N PRO A 62 -15.40 -21.34 1.27
CA PRO A 62 -14.17 -20.69 0.87
C PRO A 62 -13.67 -19.59 1.82
N MET A 63 -14.58 -18.80 2.39
CA MET A 63 -14.22 -17.67 3.27
C MET A 63 -13.52 -18.09 4.57
N PRO A 64 -13.97 -19.15 5.27
CA PRO A 64 -13.21 -19.73 6.38
C PRO A 64 -11.76 -20.11 6.06
N ILE A 65 -11.48 -20.61 4.85
CA ILE A 65 -10.11 -20.95 4.42
C ILE A 65 -9.27 -19.68 4.28
N LEU A 66 -9.82 -18.63 3.66
CA LEU A 66 -9.15 -17.34 3.54
C LEU A 66 -8.87 -16.71 4.92
N ASN A 67 -9.86 -16.73 5.82
CA ASN A 67 -9.70 -16.24 7.20
C ASN A 67 -8.61 -17.00 7.95
N ALA A 68 -8.60 -18.33 7.87
CA ALA A 68 -7.58 -19.16 8.50
C ALA A 68 -6.18 -18.91 7.91
N ALA A 69 -6.08 -18.68 6.59
CA ALA A 69 -4.82 -18.32 5.95
C ALA A 69 -4.27 -16.97 6.46
N ILE A 70 -5.12 -15.94 6.57
CA ILE A 70 -4.73 -14.63 7.12
C ILE A 70 -4.34 -14.76 8.59
N GLY A 71 -5.10 -15.53 9.38
CA GLY A 71 -4.75 -15.83 10.77
C GLY A 71 -3.37 -16.47 10.90
N GLY A 72 -3.05 -17.44 10.04
CA GLY A 72 -1.71 -18.04 9.99
C GLY A 72 -0.60 -17.05 9.60
N ALA A 73 -0.87 -16.13 8.68
CA ALA A 73 0.09 -15.07 8.33
C ALA A 73 0.28 -14.05 9.46
N LEU A 74 -0.76 -13.73 10.25
CA LEU A 74 -0.67 -12.87 11.44
C LEU A 74 0.23 -13.49 12.52
N GLU A 75 0.08 -14.80 12.77
CA GLU A 75 0.94 -15.55 13.69
C GLU A 75 2.39 -15.56 13.19
N GLU A 76 2.62 -15.84 11.90
CA GLU A 76 3.97 -15.84 11.34
C GLU A 76 4.59 -14.44 11.37
N ALA A 77 3.83 -13.39 11.06
CA ALA A 77 4.32 -12.01 11.13
C ALA A 77 4.80 -11.64 12.54
N SER A 78 4.01 -11.98 13.56
CA SER A 78 4.36 -11.74 14.97
C SER A 78 5.65 -12.47 15.36
N LYS A 79 5.79 -13.72 14.92
CA LYS A 79 7.00 -14.54 15.15
C LYS A 79 8.22 -14.00 14.40
N THR A 80 8.07 -13.61 13.12
CA THR A 80 9.15 -13.02 12.32
C THR A 80 9.65 -11.72 12.97
N ILE A 81 8.75 -10.87 13.48
CA ILE A 81 9.13 -9.65 14.20
C ILE A 81 9.97 -9.98 15.44
N GLU A 82 9.56 -10.96 16.24
CA GLU A 82 10.31 -11.40 17.42
C GLU A 82 11.70 -11.94 17.03
N ASN A 83 11.76 -12.82 16.02
CA ASN A 83 13.01 -13.42 15.55
C ASN A 83 13.99 -12.36 15.02
N VAL A 84 13.52 -11.43 14.18
CA VAL A 84 14.36 -10.33 13.67
C VAL A 84 14.78 -9.38 14.78
N SER A 85 13.92 -9.12 15.77
CA SER A 85 14.28 -8.34 16.96
C SER A 85 15.39 -9.00 17.77
N ASN A 86 15.36 -10.33 17.92
CA ASN A 86 16.40 -11.08 18.62
C ASN A 86 17.76 -11.01 17.90
N LEU A 87 17.77 -10.92 16.56
CA LEU A 87 18.98 -10.72 15.76
C LEU A 87 19.64 -9.36 16.00
N GLN A 88 18.92 -8.36 16.53
CA GLN A 88 19.49 -7.06 16.84
C GLN A 88 20.67 -7.16 17.83
N SER A 89 20.60 -8.12 18.77
CA SER A 89 21.69 -8.38 19.72
C SER A 89 22.98 -8.92 19.08
N ALA A 90 22.89 -9.45 17.86
CA ALA A 90 24.00 -9.99 17.09
C ALA A 90 24.68 -8.97 16.18
N VAL A 91 24.21 -7.71 16.16
CA VAL A 91 24.84 -6.62 15.41
C VAL A 91 26.11 -6.19 16.15
N GLU A 92 27.27 -6.46 15.56
CA GLU A 92 28.56 -6.07 16.14
C GLU A 92 29.05 -4.74 15.53
N ASN A 93 28.95 -3.64 16.29
CA ASN A 93 29.54 -2.32 15.97
C ASN A 93 29.23 -1.75 14.57
N ASN A 94 28.18 -2.23 13.90
CA ASN A 94 27.76 -1.77 12.58
C ASN A 94 26.46 -0.97 12.68
N VAL A 95 26.59 0.34 12.83
CA VAL A 95 25.44 1.27 12.99
C VAL A 95 24.47 1.19 11.82
N ARG A 96 24.96 0.93 10.60
CA ARG A 96 24.10 0.87 9.40
C ARG A 96 23.31 -0.43 9.36
N GLU A 97 23.94 -1.55 9.69
CA GLU A 97 23.24 -2.83 9.81
C GLU A 97 22.22 -2.80 10.97
N GLU A 98 22.56 -2.17 12.09
CA GLU A 98 21.60 -1.94 13.18
C GLU A 98 20.39 -1.12 12.72
N MET A 99 20.63 -0.09 11.89
CA MET A 99 19.57 0.73 11.30
C MET A 99 18.70 -0.09 10.36
N ALA A 100 19.28 -0.92 9.50
CA ALA A 100 18.53 -1.81 8.60
C ALA A 100 17.66 -2.83 9.36
N VAL A 101 18.16 -3.39 10.46
CA VAL A 101 17.35 -4.26 11.35
C VAL A 101 16.18 -3.49 11.94
N ARG A 102 16.39 -2.27 12.44
CA ARG A 102 15.29 -1.43 12.97
C ARG A 102 14.27 -1.07 11.89
N ASP A 103 14.73 -0.75 10.68
CA ASP A 103 13.86 -0.48 9.52
C ASP A 103 13.01 -1.69 9.18
N CYS A 104 13.63 -2.87 9.14
CA CYS A 104 12.93 -4.11 8.88
C CYS A 104 11.86 -4.41 9.95
N ILE A 105 12.18 -4.24 11.23
CA ILE A 105 11.20 -4.43 12.32
C ILE A 105 10.02 -3.45 12.16
N GLU A 106 10.28 -2.20 11.80
CA GLU A 106 9.23 -1.20 11.55
C GLU A 106 8.31 -1.63 10.40
N LEU A 107 8.87 -2.05 9.27
CA LEU A 107 8.15 -2.52 8.09
C LEU A 107 7.38 -3.83 8.34
N LEU A 108 7.91 -4.73 9.17
CA LEU A 108 7.20 -5.94 9.59
C LEU A 108 6.03 -5.63 10.53
N ASN A 109 6.17 -4.63 11.41
CA ASN A 109 5.03 -4.15 12.20
C ASN A 109 3.94 -3.53 11.30
N TYR A 110 4.33 -2.83 10.23
CA TYR A 110 3.39 -2.34 9.23
C TYR A 110 2.64 -3.50 8.57
N THR A 111 3.39 -4.51 8.11
CA THR A 111 2.85 -5.77 7.56
C THR A 111 1.81 -6.41 8.49
N LEU A 112 2.11 -6.44 9.80
CA LEU A 112 1.19 -6.97 10.81
C LEU A 112 -0.11 -6.14 10.89
N ASP A 113 -0.03 -4.81 10.85
CA ASP A 113 -1.21 -3.94 10.85
C ASP A 113 -2.05 -4.12 9.57
N GLU A 114 -1.43 -4.20 8.39
CA GLU A 114 -2.14 -4.48 7.13
C GLU A 114 -2.87 -5.82 7.14
N LEU A 115 -2.24 -6.86 7.70
CA LEU A 115 -2.86 -8.17 7.86
C LEU A 115 -4.03 -8.13 8.85
N ARG A 116 -3.93 -7.34 9.93
CA ARG A 116 -5.03 -7.16 10.89
C ARG A 116 -6.23 -6.45 10.25
N TRP A 117 -5.99 -5.36 9.53
CA TRP A 117 -7.05 -4.65 8.80
C TRP A 117 -7.70 -5.56 7.76
N SER A 118 -6.89 -6.34 7.04
CA SER A 118 -7.35 -7.34 6.08
C SER A 118 -8.24 -8.41 6.74
N PHE A 119 -7.85 -8.90 7.92
CA PHE A 119 -8.62 -9.88 8.69
C PHE A 119 -9.96 -9.32 9.18
N GLU A 120 -9.93 -8.15 9.84
CA GLU A 120 -11.15 -7.49 10.35
C GLU A 120 -12.14 -7.13 9.25
N LEU A 121 -11.63 -6.76 8.08
CA LEU A 121 -12.46 -6.41 6.95
C LEU A 121 -13.26 -7.63 6.47
N ILE A 122 -12.61 -8.80 6.37
CA ILE A 122 -13.27 -10.03 5.90
C ILE A 122 -14.27 -10.56 6.93
N GLU A 123 -13.98 -10.49 8.23
CA GLU A 123 -14.95 -10.90 9.26
C GLU A 123 -16.27 -10.12 9.19
N LYS A 124 -16.22 -8.88 8.68
CA LYS A 124 -17.38 -7.99 8.52
C LYS A 124 -18.06 -8.10 7.16
N ILE A 125 -17.66 -9.03 6.29
CA ILE A 125 -18.29 -9.25 4.97
C ILE A 125 -19.53 -10.13 5.14
N ASP A 126 -20.68 -9.59 4.77
CA ASP A 126 -21.85 -10.40 4.43
C ASP A 126 -21.61 -11.03 3.04
N PRO A 127 -21.59 -12.37 2.91
CA PRO A 127 -21.39 -13.04 1.62
C PRO A 127 -22.44 -12.66 0.56
N ALA A 128 -23.59 -12.09 0.96
CA ALA A 128 -24.64 -11.62 0.05
C ALA A 128 -24.37 -10.24 -0.57
N VAL A 129 -23.44 -9.44 -0.03
CA VAL A 129 -23.15 -8.08 -0.49
C VAL A 129 -21.65 -7.91 -0.72
N ALA A 130 -21.18 -8.33 -1.89
CA ALA A 130 -19.83 -8.03 -2.33
C ALA A 130 -19.71 -6.52 -2.64
N ASN A 131 -19.12 -5.75 -1.72
CA ASN A 131 -18.85 -4.34 -1.94
C ASN A 131 -17.47 -4.16 -2.60
N LEU A 132 -17.45 -3.73 -3.86
CA LEU A 132 -16.25 -3.48 -4.67
C LEU A 132 -15.17 -2.66 -3.95
N HIS A 133 -15.56 -1.64 -3.15
CA HIS A 133 -14.61 -0.81 -2.40
C HIS A 133 -13.79 -1.61 -1.39
N ARG A 134 -14.45 -2.53 -0.67
CA ARG A 134 -13.80 -3.35 0.37
C ARG A 134 -12.80 -4.34 -0.23
N GLU A 135 -13.15 -4.93 -1.36
CA GLU A 135 -12.25 -5.83 -2.10
C GLU A 135 -10.96 -5.11 -2.55
N GLU A 136 -11.07 -3.84 -2.95
CA GLU A 136 -9.91 -3.03 -3.34
C GLU A 136 -9.03 -2.64 -2.15
N SER A 137 -9.61 -2.26 -1.01
CA SER A 137 -8.85 -2.01 0.23
C SER A 137 -8.10 -3.26 0.70
N PHE A 138 -8.77 -4.41 0.75
CA PHE A 138 -8.18 -5.69 1.14
C PHE A 138 -6.92 -6.02 0.32
N ARG A 139 -7.06 -5.90 -1.00
CA ARG A 139 -5.98 -6.15 -1.95
C ARG A 139 -4.83 -5.16 -1.83
N SER A 140 -5.14 -3.89 -1.58
CA SER A 140 -4.16 -2.83 -1.41
C SER A 140 -3.31 -3.08 -0.16
N TRP A 141 -3.93 -3.41 0.97
CA TRP A 141 -3.21 -3.71 2.21
C TRP A 141 -2.33 -4.96 2.11
N LEU A 142 -2.79 -6.03 1.47
CA LEU A 142 -1.94 -7.20 1.26
C LEU A 142 -0.78 -6.94 0.28
N SER A 143 -0.98 -6.09 -0.75
CA SER A 143 0.11 -5.67 -1.64
C SER A 143 1.14 -4.80 -0.91
N ALA A 144 0.68 -3.92 -0.01
CA ALA A 144 1.54 -3.14 0.88
C ALA A 144 2.32 -4.03 1.86
N ALA A 145 1.67 -5.01 2.46
CA ALA A 145 2.30 -6.01 3.33
C ALA A 145 3.44 -6.77 2.63
N LEU A 146 3.28 -7.09 1.34
CA LEU A 146 4.35 -7.70 0.54
C LEU A 146 5.49 -6.71 0.27
N SER A 147 5.15 -5.47 -0.11
CA SER A 147 6.13 -4.41 -0.41
C SER A 147 6.96 -4.03 0.82
N ASN A 148 6.36 -4.04 2.01
CA ASN A 148 7.04 -3.78 3.28
C ASN A 148 8.12 -4.82 3.56
N GLN A 149 7.85 -6.10 3.29
CA GLN A 149 8.81 -7.19 3.46
C GLN A 149 9.96 -7.08 2.46
N GLU A 150 9.66 -6.73 1.20
CA GLU A 150 10.71 -6.49 0.19
C GLU A 150 11.60 -5.30 0.58
N THR A 151 10.99 -4.20 1.02
CA THR A 151 11.72 -3.01 1.50
C THR A 151 12.58 -3.32 2.72
N CYS A 152 12.12 -4.21 3.61
CA CYS A 152 12.92 -4.69 4.75
C CYS A 152 14.23 -5.31 4.27
N LEU A 153 14.15 -6.21 3.28
CA LEU A 153 15.32 -6.94 2.77
C LEU A 153 16.27 -6.03 2.00
N GLU A 154 15.73 -5.13 1.18
CA GLU A 154 16.51 -4.12 0.45
C GLU A 154 17.23 -3.13 1.38
N GLY A 155 16.74 -2.95 2.60
CA GLY A 155 17.44 -2.18 3.64
C GLY A 155 18.85 -2.69 3.94
N PHE A 156 19.14 -3.97 3.65
CA PHE A 156 20.44 -4.60 3.82
C PHE A 156 21.32 -4.56 2.57
N ASP A 157 20.77 -4.17 1.41
CA ASP A 157 21.55 -4.04 0.19
C ASP A 157 22.65 -3.00 0.35
N ARG A 158 23.85 -3.32 -0.16
CA ARG A 158 25.03 -2.44 -0.10
C ARG A 158 25.47 -2.08 1.33
N ILE A 159 25.03 -2.84 2.33
CA ILE A 159 25.59 -2.85 3.67
C ILE A 159 26.56 -4.02 3.79
N HIS A 160 27.79 -3.74 4.21
CA HIS A 160 28.72 -4.80 4.61
C HIS A 160 28.30 -5.31 5.99
N GLY A 161 27.60 -6.45 6.03
CA GLY A 161 27.07 -7.06 7.25
C GLY A 161 26.81 -8.56 7.07
N HIS A 162 26.45 -9.24 8.14
CA HIS A 162 26.21 -10.69 8.20
C HIS A 162 24.74 -11.04 8.48
N LEU A 163 23.88 -10.05 8.73
CA LEU A 163 22.48 -10.28 9.09
C LEU A 163 21.51 -10.32 7.92
N HIS A 164 21.92 -9.93 6.70
CA HIS A 164 21.03 -9.99 5.52
C HIS A 164 20.43 -11.39 5.32
N VAL A 165 21.27 -12.43 5.25
CA VAL A 165 20.83 -13.82 5.03
C VAL A 165 20.00 -14.37 6.20
N PRO A 166 20.38 -14.18 7.47
CA PRO A 166 19.52 -14.51 8.61
C PRO A 166 18.14 -13.84 8.54
N VAL A 167 18.06 -12.53 8.27
CA VAL A 167 16.79 -11.79 8.20
C VAL A 167 15.96 -12.27 7.02
N GLU A 168 16.55 -12.42 5.83
CA GLU A 168 15.89 -13.00 4.66
C GLU A 168 15.28 -14.37 4.98
N ARG A 169 15.99 -15.18 5.75
CA ARG A 169 15.50 -16.50 6.17
C ARG A 169 14.26 -16.42 7.06
N GLU A 170 14.19 -15.46 7.97
CA GLU A 170 13.02 -15.26 8.85
C GLU A 170 11.83 -14.64 8.10
N VAL A 171 12.07 -13.80 7.08
CA VAL A 171 11.03 -13.09 6.34
C VAL A 171 10.40 -13.92 5.22
N ARG A 172 11.16 -14.81 4.57
CA ARG A 172 10.72 -15.61 3.41
C ARG A 172 9.38 -16.32 3.60
N GLN A 173 9.18 -16.98 4.74
CA GLN A 173 7.97 -17.74 5.00
C GLN A 173 6.74 -16.82 5.09
N LEU A 174 6.88 -15.66 5.74
CA LEU A 174 5.83 -14.64 5.78
C LEU A 174 5.50 -14.11 4.37
N THR A 175 6.52 -13.84 3.56
CA THR A 175 6.36 -13.35 2.18
C THR A 175 5.56 -14.34 1.34
N GLN A 176 5.87 -15.63 1.48
CA GLN A 176 5.13 -16.68 0.80
C GLN A 176 3.68 -16.78 1.26
N LEU A 177 3.41 -16.68 2.56
CA LEU A 177 2.03 -16.71 3.10
C LEU A 177 1.20 -15.52 2.60
N VAL A 178 1.73 -14.30 2.63
CA VAL A 178 1.03 -13.11 2.12
C VAL A 178 0.74 -13.23 0.63
N SER A 179 1.72 -13.71 -0.16
CA SER A 179 1.55 -14.00 -1.59
C SER A 179 0.44 -15.04 -1.84
N ASN A 180 0.40 -16.11 -1.05
CA ASN A 180 -0.64 -17.14 -1.14
C ASN A 180 -2.03 -16.58 -0.85
N ILE A 181 -2.17 -15.70 0.16
CA ILE A 181 -3.44 -15.04 0.50
C ILE A 181 -3.95 -14.18 -0.66
N LEU A 182 -3.07 -13.38 -1.28
CA LEU A 182 -3.45 -12.60 -2.46
C LEU A 182 -3.90 -13.51 -3.63
N ALA A 183 -3.20 -14.63 -3.85
CA ALA A 183 -3.57 -15.60 -4.88
C ALA A 183 -4.92 -16.27 -4.60
N LEU A 184 -5.20 -16.62 -3.34
CA LEU A 184 -6.50 -17.12 -2.89
C LEU A 184 -7.61 -16.10 -3.18
N HIS A 185 -7.42 -14.86 -2.74
CA HIS A 185 -8.38 -13.79 -2.94
C HIS A 185 -8.68 -13.56 -4.43
N LYS A 186 -7.66 -13.57 -5.29
CA LYS A 186 -7.82 -13.51 -6.75
C LYS A 186 -8.68 -14.66 -7.30
N ARG A 187 -8.51 -15.89 -6.80
CA ARG A 187 -9.30 -17.05 -7.22
C ARG A 187 -10.75 -16.95 -6.73
N LEU A 188 -10.96 -16.47 -5.51
CA LEU A 188 -12.30 -16.30 -4.92
C LEU A 188 -13.12 -15.24 -5.66
N ARG A 189 -12.50 -14.12 -6.04
CA ARG A 189 -13.16 -13.08 -6.85
C ARG A 189 -13.71 -13.61 -8.16
N ARG A 190 -12.97 -14.47 -8.87
CA ARG A 190 -13.42 -15.06 -10.15
C ARG A 190 -14.73 -15.87 -10.03
N ILE A 191 -15.08 -16.33 -8.83
CA ILE A 191 -16.28 -17.13 -8.58
C ILE A 191 -17.44 -16.24 -8.16
N ILE A 192 -17.16 -15.24 -7.32
CA ILE A 192 -18.16 -14.27 -6.81
C ILE A 192 -18.58 -13.28 -7.92
N SER A 193 -17.71 -12.97 -8.89
CA SER A 193 -17.98 -12.05 -9.99
C SER A 193 -18.75 -12.65 -11.19
N HIS A 194 -19.71 -13.55 -10.96
CA HIS A 194 -20.77 -13.84 -11.96
C HIS A 194 -22.04 -13.04 -11.59
N PRO A 195 -22.28 -11.85 -12.15
CA PRO A 195 -23.61 -11.26 -12.11
C PRO A 195 -24.52 -12.03 -13.08
N PRO A 196 -25.82 -12.22 -12.76
CA PRO A 196 -26.78 -12.63 -13.77
C PRO A 196 -26.87 -11.54 -14.84
N HIS A 197 -26.89 -11.99 -16.09
CA HIS A 197 -27.08 -11.22 -17.33
C HIS A 197 -27.85 -9.89 -17.12
N GLU A 198 -27.16 -8.75 -17.23
CA GLU A 198 -27.82 -7.45 -17.32
C GLU A 198 -28.55 -7.38 -18.68
N SER A 199 -29.87 -7.48 -18.62
CA SER A 199 -30.73 -7.11 -19.74
C SER A 199 -30.99 -5.61 -19.66
N ASN A 200 -30.63 -4.91 -20.74
CA ASN A 200 -30.94 -3.50 -20.95
C ASN A 200 -32.46 -3.28 -20.84
N THR A 201 -32.92 -2.71 -19.72
CA THR A 201 -34.08 -1.79 -19.65
C THR A 201 -34.23 -1.27 -18.22
N GLY A 202 -34.08 0.03 -18.00
CA GLY A 202 -34.53 0.68 -16.77
C GLY A 202 -33.64 1.85 -16.34
N SER A 203 -34.14 3.07 -16.53
CA SER A 203 -33.62 4.28 -15.89
C SER A 203 -33.65 4.11 -14.37
N ALA A 204 -32.52 3.72 -13.77
CA ALA A 204 -32.34 3.69 -12.32
C ALA A 204 -31.78 5.05 -11.88
N THR A 205 -32.56 5.77 -11.07
CA THR A 205 -32.06 6.86 -10.24
C THR A 205 -30.98 6.30 -9.32
N PHE A 206 -29.74 6.74 -9.51
CA PHE A 206 -28.63 6.39 -8.64
C PHE A 206 -28.80 7.10 -7.30
N ASP A 207 -29.16 6.35 -6.26
CA ASP A 207 -28.96 6.80 -4.89
C ASP A 207 -27.46 6.88 -4.62
N LEU A 208 -27.00 8.06 -4.17
CA LEU A 208 -25.63 8.27 -3.75
C LEU A 208 -25.25 7.23 -2.68
N PRO A 209 -23.99 6.72 -2.68
CA PRO A 209 -23.53 5.87 -1.60
C PRO A 209 -23.71 6.57 -0.25
N PRO A 210 -24.03 5.83 0.83
CA PRO A 210 -24.21 6.42 2.15
C PRO A 210 -22.95 7.20 2.54
N LYS A 211 -23.16 8.42 3.06
CA LYS A 211 -22.12 9.35 3.49
C LYS A 211 -21.06 8.61 4.34
N PRO A 212 -19.76 8.79 4.10
CA PRO A 212 -18.73 8.15 4.92
C PRO A 212 -18.93 8.53 6.39
N THR A 213 -18.85 7.54 7.29
CA THR A 213 -19.12 7.72 8.73
C THR A 213 -18.19 8.73 9.42
N TRP A 214 -17.12 9.11 8.76
CA TRP A 214 -16.09 10.04 9.24
C TRP A 214 -16.25 11.46 8.69
N LEU A 215 -17.13 11.68 7.70
CA LEU A 215 -17.41 13.02 7.18
C LEU A 215 -18.53 13.63 8.03
N THR A 216 -18.17 14.53 8.95
CA THR A 216 -19.19 15.20 9.78
C THR A 216 -20.02 16.15 8.91
N LYS A 217 -21.18 16.60 9.41
CA LYS A 217 -21.97 17.64 8.71
C LYS A 217 -21.26 19.00 8.73
N ASP A 218 -20.37 19.21 9.69
CA ASP A 218 -19.61 20.45 9.83
C ASP A 218 -18.46 20.54 8.80
N ASP A 219 -17.80 19.42 8.52
CA ASP A 219 -16.78 19.33 7.46
C ASP A 219 -17.36 19.66 6.08
N GLU A 220 -18.54 19.13 5.77
CA GLU A 220 -19.25 19.35 4.50
C GLU A 220 -19.66 20.83 4.33
N LYS A 221 -20.14 21.45 5.41
CA LYS A 221 -20.53 22.86 5.39
C LYS A 221 -19.32 23.80 5.24
N GLN A 222 -18.21 23.49 5.89
CA GLN A 222 -16.97 24.27 5.78
C GLN A 222 -16.32 24.17 4.39
N MET A 223 -16.43 23.03 3.72
CA MET A 223 -15.90 22.84 2.37
C MET A 223 -16.74 23.54 1.29
N HIS A 224 -18.06 23.67 1.50
CA HIS A 224 -18.97 24.30 0.53
C HIS A 224 -19.13 25.82 0.70
N GLU A 225 -18.87 26.40 1.88
CA GLU A 225 -19.31 27.78 2.19
C GLU A 225 -18.22 28.87 2.25
N SER A 226 -16.91 28.62 2.04
CA SER A 226 -15.96 29.76 2.19
C SER A 226 -14.64 29.67 1.42
N GLY A 227 -14.53 30.52 0.39
CA GLY A 227 -13.23 31.01 -0.06
C GLY A 227 -12.65 31.98 0.97
N HIS A 228 -11.73 31.50 1.81
CA HIS A 228 -10.94 32.20 2.86
C HIS A 228 -11.37 31.90 4.32
N ALA A 229 -10.98 30.72 4.83
CA ALA A 229 -10.27 30.49 6.11
C ALA A 229 -10.47 29.02 6.55
N VAL A 230 -9.49 28.15 6.30
CA VAL A 230 -9.45 26.82 6.93
C VAL A 230 -9.08 27.03 8.39
N HIS A 231 -9.93 26.60 9.34
CA HIS A 231 -9.59 26.66 10.76
C HIS A 231 -8.41 25.71 11.04
N ALA A 232 -7.31 26.26 11.56
CA ALA A 232 -6.14 25.49 11.93
C ALA A 232 -6.25 25.04 13.40
N ASP A 233 -6.08 23.75 13.66
CA ASP A 233 -5.96 23.20 15.02
C ASP A 233 -4.61 23.58 15.65
N ALA A 234 -3.56 23.67 14.82
CA ALA A 234 -2.24 24.10 15.22
C ALA A 234 -1.60 25.03 14.18
N VAL A 235 -0.78 25.98 14.65
CA VAL A 235 -0.02 26.93 13.84
C VAL A 235 1.46 26.83 14.18
N VAL A 236 2.29 26.64 13.16
CA VAL A 236 3.74 26.59 13.26
C VAL A 236 4.32 27.86 12.65
N ALA A 237 5.18 28.58 13.38
CA ALA A 237 5.84 29.77 12.87
C ALA A 237 7.23 29.97 13.49
N LEU A 238 8.25 30.16 12.66
CA LEU A 238 9.63 30.39 13.10
C LEU A 238 9.78 31.69 13.90
N ASP A 239 8.99 32.71 13.58
CA ASP A 239 8.98 34.03 14.23
C ASP A 239 8.34 34.02 15.63
N GLY A 240 7.77 32.90 16.06
CA GLY A 240 7.09 32.75 17.36
C GLY A 240 5.65 33.26 17.41
N THR A 241 5.05 33.61 16.26
CA THR A 241 3.63 34.00 16.18
C THR A 241 2.66 32.82 16.12
N GLY A 242 3.17 31.59 16.01
CA GLY A 242 2.44 30.33 16.09
C GLY A 242 2.53 29.69 17.47
N GLN A 243 1.77 28.61 17.69
CA GLN A 243 1.86 27.82 18.93
C GLN A 243 3.15 26.98 19.00
N PHE A 244 3.68 26.58 17.85
CA PHE A 244 4.89 25.77 17.72
C PHE A 244 5.93 26.48 16.84
N ARG A 245 7.21 26.14 17.05
CA ARG A 245 8.31 26.57 16.18
C ARG A 245 8.82 25.45 15.28
N SER A 246 8.44 24.20 15.56
CA SER A 246 8.76 23.02 14.77
C SER A 246 7.47 22.33 14.29
N ILE A 247 7.54 21.79 13.07
CA ILE A 247 6.48 20.98 12.48
C ILE A 247 6.36 19.65 13.23
N SER A 248 7.49 19.05 13.63
CA SER A 248 7.52 17.83 14.45
C SER A 248 6.80 18.01 15.78
N GLU A 249 6.96 19.16 16.46
CA GLU A 249 6.24 19.45 17.72
C GLU A 249 4.72 19.51 17.50
N ALA A 250 4.28 20.19 16.44
CA ALA A 250 2.86 20.29 16.11
C ALA A 250 2.24 18.92 15.81
N ILE A 251 2.92 18.09 15.01
CA ILE A 251 2.50 16.71 14.71
C ILE A 251 2.46 15.87 16.00
N ASN A 252 3.46 15.99 16.86
CA ASN A 252 3.52 15.26 18.12
C ASN A 252 2.40 15.67 19.09
N SER A 253 1.93 16.91 19.04
CA SER A 253 0.80 17.39 19.85
C SER A 253 -0.57 16.91 19.37
N ALA A 254 -0.70 16.53 18.09
CA ALA A 254 -1.96 16.03 17.54
C ALA A 254 -2.42 14.72 18.23
N PRO A 255 -3.72 14.48 18.36
CA PRO A 255 -4.23 13.23 18.93
C PRO A 255 -3.85 12.00 18.09
N ASN A 256 -3.56 10.88 18.75
CA ASN A 256 -3.32 9.61 18.08
C ASN A 256 -4.65 8.98 17.64
N ASN A 257 -4.64 8.29 16.50
CA ASN A 257 -5.76 7.55 15.91
C ASN A 257 -7.02 8.42 15.77
N SER A 258 -6.83 9.71 15.46
CA SER A 258 -7.92 10.65 15.26
C SER A 258 -8.78 10.21 14.08
N THR A 259 -10.10 10.18 14.28
CA THR A 259 -11.08 9.98 13.21
C THR A 259 -11.44 11.29 12.49
N ARG A 260 -11.12 12.44 13.08
CA ARG A 260 -11.26 13.78 12.46
C ARG A 260 -9.96 14.23 11.82
N ARG A 261 -10.06 15.16 10.87
CA ARG A 261 -8.89 15.91 10.39
C ARG A 261 -8.30 16.77 11.50
N TYR A 262 -6.98 16.78 11.59
CA TYR A 262 -6.23 17.69 12.44
C TYR A 262 -5.36 18.60 11.56
N VAL A 263 -5.74 19.86 11.45
CA VAL A 263 -5.15 20.83 10.52
C VAL A 263 -4.00 21.58 11.18
N ILE A 264 -2.80 21.39 10.64
CA ILE A 264 -1.58 22.10 11.01
C ILE A 264 -1.27 23.10 9.90
N TYR A 265 -1.36 24.39 10.23
CA TYR A 265 -0.95 25.47 9.34
C TYR A 265 0.49 25.86 9.63
N VAL A 266 1.33 25.86 8.61
CA VAL A 266 2.77 26.14 8.69
C VAL A 266 3.03 27.43 7.92
N LYS A 267 3.46 28.47 8.65
CA LYS A 267 3.75 29.76 8.02
C LYS A 267 4.98 29.69 7.12
N GLU A 268 5.20 30.75 6.35
CA GLU A 268 6.39 30.91 5.53
C GLU A 268 7.69 30.73 6.34
N GLY A 269 8.69 30.11 5.71
CA GLY A 269 9.96 29.82 6.34
C GLY A 269 10.59 28.52 5.81
N GLU A 270 11.90 28.40 6.03
CA GLU A 270 12.63 27.15 5.82
C GLU A 270 12.81 26.42 7.16
N TYR A 271 12.08 25.32 7.31
CA TYR A 271 12.08 24.44 8.47
C TYR A 271 13.11 23.34 8.24
N VAL A 272 14.30 23.50 8.82
CA VAL A 272 15.38 22.52 8.73
C VAL A 272 15.20 21.45 9.81
N GLU A 273 14.41 20.43 9.51
CA GLU A 273 14.09 19.33 10.42
C GLU A 273 13.81 18.03 9.65
N GLN A 274 13.87 16.90 10.37
CA GLN A 274 13.54 15.57 9.86
C GLN A 274 12.20 15.17 10.48
N VAL A 275 11.14 15.16 9.67
CA VAL A 275 9.77 15.05 10.17
C VAL A 275 9.22 13.66 9.92
N GLU A 276 8.57 13.09 10.93
CA GLU A 276 7.92 11.79 10.83
C GLU A 276 6.46 11.85 11.32
N VAL A 277 5.52 11.53 10.43
CA VAL A 277 4.10 11.31 10.75
C VAL A 277 3.88 9.81 10.92
N THR A 278 4.06 9.33 12.16
CA THR A 278 3.95 7.90 12.49
C THR A 278 2.55 7.32 12.19
N ARG A 279 2.40 5.99 12.11
CA ARG A 279 1.10 5.32 11.88
C ARG A 279 -0.02 5.73 12.83
N LYS A 280 0.33 6.10 14.07
CA LYS A 280 -0.64 6.55 15.08
C LYS A 280 -1.18 7.95 14.78
N LYS A 281 -0.55 8.74 13.91
CA LYS A 281 -0.93 10.11 13.58
C LYS A 281 -1.79 10.12 12.32
N THR A 282 -3.01 9.63 12.43
CA THR A 282 -3.98 9.55 11.32
C THR A 282 -4.65 10.90 11.04
N ASN A 283 -5.05 11.13 9.79
CA ASN A 283 -5.81 12.30 9.33
C ASN A 283 -5.15 13.67 9.62
N ILE A 284 -3.81 13.72 9.60
CA ILE A 284 -3.08 14.99 9.67
C ILE A 284 -3.21 15.74 8.33
N VAL A 285 -3.53 17.03 8.40
CA VAL A 285 -3.54 17.94 7.24
C VAL A 285 -2.50 19.02 7.46
N LEU A 286 -1.51 19.11 6.58
CA LEU A 286 -0.45 20.10 6.61
C LEU A 286 -0.67 21.14 5.50
N ILE A 287 -0.79 22.41 5.86
CA ILE A 287 -1.03 23.50 4.91
C ILE A 287 0.07 24.56 5.08
N GLY A 288 0.82 24.84 4.02
CA GLY A 288 1.80 25.92 4.00
C GLY A 288 1.24 27.26 3.48
N ASP A 289 2.07 28.32 3.53
CA ASP A 289 1.76 29.64 2.95
C ASP A 289 1.91 29.69 1.41
N GLY A 290 2.39 28.61 0.80
CA GLY A 290 2.74 28.51 -0.60
C GLY A 290 3.93 27.57 -0.79
N MET A 291 3.95 26.79 -1.87
CA MET A 291 5.07 25.90 -2.16
C MET A 291 6.40 26.66 -2.34
N ASP A 292 6.34 27.93 -2.73
CA ASP A 292 7.49 28.84 -2.86
C ASP A 292 7.89 29.53 -1.54
N LYS A 293 7.12 29.35 -0.46
CA LYS A 293 7.29 30.08 0.81
C LYS A 293 7.54 29.19 2.02
N THR A 294 6.84 28.07 2.11
CA THR A 294 6.99 27.11 3.22
C THR A 294 7.76 25.90 2.74
N VAL A 295 8.96 25.71 3.28
CA VAL A 295 9.88 24.63 2.88
C VAL A 295 10.27 23.80 4.10
N ILE A 296 10.17 22.48 3.98
CA ILE A 296 10.75 21.51 4.92
C ILE A 296 12.01 20.95 4.28
N SER A 297 13.16 21.14 4.93
CA SER A 297 14.47 20.88 4.36
C SER A 297 15.30 19.94 5.25
N GLY A 298 15.94 18.96 4.62
CA GLY A 298 16.81 17.98 5.27
C GLY A 298 17.96 17.57 4.37
N SER A 299 18.95 16.85 4.91
CA SER A 299 20.18 16.51 4.17
C SER A 299 20.70 15.11 4.48
N ARG A 300 19.86 14.22 5.01
CA ARG A 300 20.24 12.82 5.25
C ARG A 300 20.37 12.10 3.92
N SER A 301 21.36 11.22 3.83
CA SER A 301 21.62 10.44 2.63
C SER A 301 22.31 9.12 2.93
N HIS A 302 22.34 8.25 1.93
CA HIS A 302 23.05 6.98 2.01
C HIS A 302 24.56 7.18 2.22
N ALA A 303 25.17 8.12 1.50
CA ALA A 303 26.59 8.43 1.67
C ALA A 303 26.90 8.97 3.07
N SER A 304 25.96 9.67 3.72
CA SER A 304 26.11 10.18 5.09
C SER A 304 25.72 9.18 6.18
N GLY A 305 25.65 7.88 5.86
CA GLY A 305 25.48 6.81 6.85
C GLY A 305 24.05 6.29 7.06
N TRP A 306 23.04 6.90 6.45
CA TRP A 306 21.63 6.50 6.63
C TRP A 306 21.23 5.42 5.62
N THR A 307 20.21 4.62 5.96
CA THR A 307 19.52 3.82 4.95
C THR A 307 18.73 4.74 4.02
N THR A 308 18.42 4.29 2.80
CA THR A 308 17.54 5.05 1.89
C THR A 308 16.21 5.36 2.57
N PHE A 309 15.62 4.37 3.28
CA PHE A 309 14.37 4.50 4.02
C PHE A 309 14.38 5.62 5.08
N ARG A 310 15.47 5.73 5.86
CA ARG A 310 15.65 6.79 6.88
C ARG A 310 16.29 8.08 6.39
N SER A 311 16.64 8.16 5.09
CA SER A 311 17.15 9.40 4.49
C SER A 311 16.06 10.45 4.22
N ALA A 312 14.78 10.05 4.31
CA ALA A 312 13.62 10.89 4.02
C ALA A 312 13.59 12.14 4.91
N THR A 313 13.55 13.33 4.29
CA THR A 313 13.34 14.60 5.01
C THR A 313 11.97 14.67 5.67
N PHE A 314 10.95 14.19 4.95
CA PHE A 314 9.60 14.03 5.48
C PHE A 314 9.13 12.59 5.21
N ALA A 315 8.77 11.87 6.27
CA ALA A 315 8.23 10.52 6.19
C ALA A 315 6.81 10.50 6.75
N VAL A 316 5.87 9.86 6.04
CA VAL A 316 4.48 9.74 6.48
C VAL A 316 3.95 8.33 6.34
N SER A 317 3.55 7.76 7.48
CA SER A 317 2.95 6.42 7.59
C SER A 317 1.51 6.46 8.12
N GLY A 318 1.09 7.55 8.78
CA GLY A 318 -0.28 7.72 9.28
C GLY A 318 -1.28 7.95 8.15
N SER A 319 -2.32 7.12 8.07
CA SER A 319 -3.31 7.14 6.98
C SER A 319 -4.11 8.44 6.89
N GLY A 320 -4.58 8.77 5.69
CA GLY A 320 -5.40 9.96 5.43
C GLY A 320 -4.63 11.28 5.47
N PHE A 321 -3.31 11.23 5.32
CA PHE A 321 -2.46 12.43 5.32
C PHE A 321 -2.74 13.34 4.12
N ILE A 322 -2.82 14.64 4.36
CA ILE A 322 -2.94 15.64 3.29
C ILE A 322 -1.85 16.68 3.47
N ALA A 323 -1.09 16.98 2.41
CA ALA A 323 -0.21 18.13 2.33
C ALA A 323 -0.65 19.08 1.23
N ARG A 324 -0.59 20.39 1.51
CA ARG A 324 -0.96 21.43 0.57
C ARG A 324 -0.07 22.67 0.69
N ASP A 325 0.24 23.27 -0.46
CA ASP A 325 0.94 24.57 -0.53
C ASP A 325 2.29 24.57 0.22
N ILE A 326 3.08 23.50 0.08
CA ILE A 326 4.34 23.29 0.84
C ILE A 326 5.39 22.54 0.01
N THR A 327 6.67 22.75 0.33
CA THR A 327 7.80 22.06 -0.32
C THR A 327 8.50 21.09 0.62
N PHE A 328 8.82 19.90 0.11
CA PHE A 328 9.67 18.90 0.76
C PHE A 328 11.00 18.80 0.00
N ARG A 329 12.12 19.05 0.66
CA ARG A 329 13.44 19.15 0.02
C ARG A 329 14.50 18.32 0.72
N ASN A 330 15.29 17.59 -0.06
CA ASN A 330 16.55 17.03 0.41
C ASN A 330 17.77 17.69 -0.28
N THR A 331 18.64 18.30 0.53
CA THR A 331 19.81 19.09 0.12
C THR A 331 21.13 18.34 0.23
N ALA A 332 21.13 17.02 0.46
CA ALA A 332 22.36 16.22 0.55
C ALA A 332 23.26 16.33 -0.69
N GLY A 333 22.66 16.72 -1.82
CA GLY A 333 23.38 16.93 -3.06
C GLY A 333 23.77 15.61 -3.74
N PRO A 334 24.49 15.71 -4.86
CA PRO A 334 24.93 14.56 -5.64
C PRO A 334 25.72 13.54 -4.82
N GLU A 335 26.74 14.00 -4.10
CA GLU A 335 27.66 13.13 -3.36
C GLU A 335 26.93 12.31 -2.28
N GLY A 336 25.70 12.69 -1.91
CA GLY A 336 24.80 11.96 -1.02
C GLY A 336 24.37 10.59 -1.54
N SER A 337 24.48 10.32 -2.85
CA SER A 337 23.84 9.16 -3.50
C SER A 337 22.31 9.18 -3.25
N GLN A 338 21.71 8.14 -2.66
CA GLN A 338 20.29 8.15 -2.33
C GLN A 338 20.00 9.13 -1.19
N ALA A 339 19.10 10.09 -1.44
CA ALA A 339 18.70 11.11 -0.48
C ALA A 339 17.24 11.48 -0.70
N VAL A 340 16.34 10.92 0.12
CA VAL A 340 14.89 11.03 -0.09
C VAL A 340 14.36 12.36 0.46
N ALA A 341 13.56 13.07 -0.33
CA ALA A 341 12.85 14.27 0.14
C ALA A 341 11.55 13.89 0.86
N LEU A 342 10.75 13.02 0.25
CA LEU A 342 9.47 12.58 0.75
C LEU A 342 9.36 11.05 0.65
N ARG A 343 8.97 10.40 1.75
CA ARG A 343 8.58 8.98 1.81
C ARG A 343 7.12 8.87 2.27
N VAL A 344 6.33 8.04 1.58
CA VAL A 344 4.89 7.88 1.84
C VAL A 344 4.54 6.40 1.92
N ASP A 345 4.21 5.96 3.14
CA ASP A 345 3.63 4.65 3.45
C ASP A 345 2.21 4.82 4.04
N SER A 346 1.60 5.98 3.78
CA SER A 346 0.26 6.35 4.22
C SER A 346 -0.78 6.02 3.14
N ASP A 347 -1.70 5.12 3.47
CA ASP A 347 -2.91 4.88 2.68
C ASP A 347 -3.78 6.14 2.59
N CYS A 348 -4.45 6.32 1.45
CA CYS A 348 -5.34 7.44 1.16
C CYS A 348 -4.71 8.84 1.41
N SER A 349 -3.46 9.03 0.98
CA SER A 349 -2.73 10.30 1.13
C SER A 349 -2.87 11.22 -0.10
N VAL A 350 -2.82 12.54 0.13
CA VAL A 350 -2.92 13.55 -0.94
C VAL A 350 -1.83 14.61 -0.80
N PHE A 351 -1.22 14.97 -1.93
CA PHE A 351 -0.27 16.07 -2.04
C PHE A 351 -0.79 17.03 -3.11
N TYR A 352 -1.21 18.22 -2.72
CA TYR A 352 -1.84 19.17 -3.63
C TYR A 352 -1.09 20.51 -3.64
N ARG A 353 -0.58 20.91 -4.81
CA ARG A 353 0.29 22.09 -4.94
C ARG A 353 1.48 22.02 -3.98
N CYS A 354 2.19 20.89 -4.04
CA CYS A 354 3.43 20.68 -3.32
C CYS A 354 4.61 20.63 -4.29
N SER A 355 5.80 21.04 -3.86
CA SER A 355 7.06 20.75 -4.56
C SER A 355 7.80 19.64 -3.82
N ILE A 356 8.37 18.69 -4.57
CA ILE A 356 9.21 17.62 -4.03
C ILE A 356 10.58 17.73 -4.71
N GLU A 357 11.60 18.09 -3.94
CA GLU A 357 12.89 18.54 -4.48
C GLU A 357 14.04 17.65 -3.99
N GLY A 358 14.78 17.10 -4.94
CA GLY A 358 16.03 16.39 -4.70
C GLY A 358 17.12 16.85 -5.67
N THR A 359 18.37 16.51 -5.40
CA THR A 359 19.49 16.92 -6.26
C THR A 359 20.02 15.72 -7.07
N PRO A 360 20.02 15.79 -8.42
CA PRO A 360 20.53 14.69 -9.25
C PRO A 360 22.06 14.62 -9.27
N LEU A 361 22.64 13.44 -9.53
CA LEU A 361 24.10 13.29 -9.73
C LEU A 361 24.58 13.93 -11.04
N PRO A 362 25.76 14.60 -11.07
CA PRO A 362 26.43 14.97 -12.31
C PRO A 362 26.63 13.74 -13.21
N LYS A 363 26.19 13.85 -14.48
CA LYS A 363 26.34 12.81 -15.52
C LYS A 363 25.52 11.53 -15.30
N GLN A 364 24.60 11.49 -14.34
CA GLN A 364 23.71 10.35 -14.18
C GLN A 364 22.67 10.32 -15.30
N VAL A 365 22.37 9.09 -15.74
CA VAL A 365 21.22 8.85 -16.60
C VAL A 365 19.95 9.11 -15.78
N ILE A 366 19.20 10.14 -16.15
CA ILE A 366 17.99 10.53 -15.44
C ILE A 366 16.86 9.58 -15.84
N THR A 367 16.23 8.98 -14.83
CA THR A 367 15.02 8.19 -14.98
C THR A 367 13.94 8.76 -14.08
N ILE A 368 12.77 9.07 -14.64
CA ILE A 368 11.64 9.61 -13.86
C ILE A 368 11.12 8.58 -12.86
N THR A 369 11.09 7.30 -13.26
CA THR A 369 10.54 6.22 -12.44
C THR A 369 11.49 5.03 -12.29
N ALA A 370 11.40 4.36 -11.14
CA ALA A 370 12.02 3.07 -10.87
C ALA A 370 11.07 2.22 -10.01
N GLN A 371 10.05 1.63 -10.65
CA GLN A 371 8.96 0.95 -9.93
C GLN A 371 9.35 -0.51 -9.61
N SER A 372 9.07 -0.96 -8.38
CA SER A 372 9.56 -2.21 -7.78
C SER A 372 8.56 -3.36 -7.71
N ARG A 373 7.49 -3.35 -8.51
CA ARG A 373 6.54 -4.48 -8.51
C ARG A 373 7.26 -5.77 -8.90
N ASN A 374 7.19 -6.76 -8.02
CA ASN A 374 7.94 -8.00 -8.12
C ASN A 374 7.06 -9.24 -8.35
N ASN A 375 5.73 -9.08 -8.43
CA ASN A 375 4.83 -10.18 -8.72
C ASN A 375 3.61 -9.76 -9.55
N GLU A 376 3.52 -10.24 -10.79
CA GLU A 376 2.41 -9.93 -11.71
C GLU A 376 1.04 -10.35 -11.17
N SER A 377 0.98 -11.51 -10.52
CA SER A 377 -0.28 -12.20 -10.30
C SER A 377 -1.02 -11.71 -9.07
N VAL A 378 -0.30 -11.13 -8.10
CA VAL A 378 -0.85 -10.81 -6.78
C VAL A 378 -0.66 -9.36 -6.37
N ASP A 379 0.43 -8.70 -6.77
CA ASP A 379 0.64 -7.29 -6.48
C ASP A 379 -0.09 -6.43 -7.53
N HIS A 380 -0.86 -5.44 -7.08
CA HIS A 380 -1.58 -4.49 -7.92
C HIS A 380 -1.04 -3.06 -7.82
N SER A 381 0.17 -2.87 -7.33
CA SER A 381 0.90 -1.60 -7.32
C SER A 381 1.34 -1.14 -8.72
N GLY A 382 1.72 0.13 -8.83
CA GLY A 382 2.23 0.73 -10.08
C GLY A 382 2.21 2.25 -10.01
N PHE A 383 2.79 2.90 -11.01
CA PHE A 383 2.72 4.35 -11.17
C PHE A 383 1.86 4.72 -12.38
N SER A 384 1.00 5.72 -12.22
CA SER A 384 0.16 6.28 -13.28
C SER A 384 0.34 7.80 -13.32
N PHE A 385 0.78 8.31 -14.45
CA PHE A 385 0.96 9.73 -14.71
C PHE A 385 -0.07 10.15 -15.76
N GLN A 386 -1.06 10.95 -15.34
CA GLN A 386 -2.13 11.45 -16.19
C GLN A 386 -2.08 12.98 -16.22
N ASP A 387 -2.23 13.57 -17.41
CA ASP A 387 -2.26 15.02 -17.60
C ASP A 387 -1.06 15.72 -16.94
N CYS A 388 0.12 15.12 -17.07
CA CYS A 388 1.36 15.60 -16.48
C CYS A 388 2.20 16.35 -17.52
N PHE A 389 3.01 17.30 -17.05
CA PHE A 389 4.02 17.98 -17.86
C PHE A 389 5.40 17.43 -17.53
N ILE A 390 5.93 16.57 -18.40
CA ILE A 390 7.23 15.94 -18.24
C ILE A 390 8.28 16.74 -19.00
N ASP A 391 9.15 17.43 -18.28
CA ASP A 391 10.22 18.24 -18.87
C ASP A 391 11.53 18.07 -18.12
N SER A 392 12.64 18.27 -18.83
CA SER A 392 13.99 18.10 -18.30
C SER A 392 14.99 18.94 -19.07
N THR A 393 16.06 19.33 -18.38
CA THR A 393 17.22 20.01 -19.00
C THR A 393 18.23 19.03 -19.58
N TYR A 394 18.21 17.77 -19.14
CA TYR A 394 19.14 16.71 -19.53
C TYR A 394 18.41 15.52 -20.17
N PRO A 395 19.09 14.72 -21.02
CA PRO A 395 18.59 13.43 -21.48
C PRO A 395 17.92 12.62 -20.36
N THR A 396 16.67 12.22 -20.58
CA THR A 396 15.84 11.59 -19.54
C THR A 396 15.03 10.44 -20.13
N TYR A 397 14.87 9.38 -19.35
CA TYR A 397 13.99 8.25 -19.64
C TYR A 397 12.77 8.28 -18.72
N LEU A 398 11.63 7.82 -19.23
CA LEU A 398 10.37 7.70 -18.49
C LEU A 398 10.51 6.74 -17.29
N GLY A 399 11.35 5.72 -17.41
CA GLY A 399 11.58 4.80 -16.31
C GLY A 399 12.59 3.71 -16.60
N ARG A 400 12.86 2.93 -15.55
CA ARG A 400 13.63 1.68 -15.60
C ARG A 400 13.07 0.65 -14.60
N PRO A 401 13.15 -0.65 -14.90
CA PRO A 401 12.54 -1.67 -14.05
C PRO A 401 13.43 -2.03 -12.87
N TRP A 402 13.09 -1.52 -11.68
CA TRP A 402 13.82 -1.93 -10.47
C TRP A 402 13.54 -3.41 -10.12
N LYS A 403 12.34 -3.91 -10.44
CA LYS A 403 11.97 -5.33 -10.32
C LYS A 403 11.29 -5.86 -11.59
N PRO A 404 11.25 -7.19 -11.81
CA PRO A 404 10.84 -7.79 -13.07
C PRO A 404 9.42 -7.45 -13.56
N TYR A 405 8.48 -7.16 -12.65
CA TYR A 405 7.08 -6.88 -13.00
C TYR A 405 6.71 -5.41 -12.85
N SER A 406 7.72 -4.54 -12.96
CA SER A 406 7.60 -3.07 -12.91
C SER A 406 6.43 -2.59 -13.77
N ARG A 407 5.60 -1.70 -13.22
CA ARG A 407 4.39 -1.22 -13.90
C ARG A 407 4.26 0.30 -13.84
N VAL A 408 4.32 0.94 -15.00
CA VAL A 408 4.29 2.40 -15.13
C VAL A 408 3.49 2.78 -16.38
N VAL A 409 2.59 3.75 -16.26
CA VAL A 409 1.84 4.29 -17.40
C VAL A 409 1.95 5.81 -17.43
N PHE A 410 2.30 6.36 -18.59
CA PHE A 410 2.18 7.80 -18.90
C PHE A 410 1.04 7.98 -19.90
N MET A 411 0.04 8.78 -19.55
CA MET A 411 -1.14 8.98 -20.38
C MET A 411 -1.59 10.44 -20.42
N GLN A 412 -2.08 10.87 -21.59
CA GLN A 412 -2.56 12.24 -21.83
C GLN A 412 -1.57 13.32 -21.38
N SER A 413 -0.26 13.00 -21.35
CA SER A 413 0.76 13.84 -20.77
C SER A 413 1.62 14.51 -21.85
N TYR A 414 2.14 15.70 -21.54
CA TYR A 414 3.15 16.35 -22.37
C TYR A 414 4.53 15.74 -22.07
N LEU A 415 5.25 15.32 -23.11
CA LEU A 415 6.62 14.82 -23.04
C LEU A 415 7.57 15.80 -23.76
N GLY A 416 8.48 16.39 -23.00
CA GLY A 416 9.44 17.39 -23.46
C GLY A 416 10.55 16.82 -24.35
N PRO A 417 11.34 17.68 -25.01
CA PRO A 417 12.28 17.30 -26.06
C PRO A 417 13.51 16.54 -25.56
N LYS A 418 13.70 16.46 -24.23
CA LYS A 418 14.78 15.70 -23.59
C LYS A 418 14.38 14.29 -23.19
N VAL A 419 13.13 13.89 -23.42
CA VAL A 419 12.75 12.48 -23.32
C VAL A 419 13.40 11.73 -24.47
N GLU A 420 14.27 10.77 -24.14
CA GLU A 420 15.04 10.03 -25.12
C GLU A 420 14.12 9.20 -26.04
N PRO A 421 14.44 9.04 -27.35
CA PRO A 421 13.60 8.30 -28.28
C PRO A 421 13.26 6.87 -27.83
N ALA A 422 14.22 6.20 -27.18
CA ALA A 422 14.04 4.88 -26.57
C ALA A 422 12.92 4.86 -25.50
N GLY A 423 12.70 5.98 -24.82
CA GLY A 423 11.67 6.18 -23.79
C GLY A 423 11.99 5.52 -22.46
N TRP A 424 12.45 4.28 -22.48
CA TRP A 424 12.67 3.45 -21.29
C TRP A 424 14.10 2.91 -21.27
N LEU A 425 14.67 2.75 -20.08
CA LEU A 425 16.05 2.34 -19.87
C LEU A 425 16.11 0.96 -19.20
N GLU A 426 16.98 0.09 -19.72
CA GLU A 426 17.21 -1.23 -19.14
C GLU A 426 17.81 -1.12 -17.72
N TRP A 427 17.45 -2.05 -16.85
CA TRP A 427 18.19 -2.26 -15.61
C TRP A 427 19.43 -3.12 -15.91
N PRO A 428 20.62 -2.84 -15.32
CA PRO A 428 21.88 -3.50 -15.70
C PRO A 428 21.89 -5.04 -15.65
N GLU A 429 21.03 -5.65 -14.84
CA GLU A 429 20.90 -7.11 -14.72
C GLU A 429 19.80 -7.70 -15.63
N ASN A 430 19.34 -6.91 -16.61
CA ASN A 430 18.26 -7.23 -17.55
C ASN A 430 16.98 -7.76 -16.86
N SER A 431 16.59 -7.12 -15.76
CA SER A 431 15.39 -7.50 -15.02
C SER A 431 14.14 -6.97 -15.73
N GLY A 432 13.34 -7.88 -16.29
CA GLY A 432 11.92 -7.62 -16.53
C GLY A 432 11.51 -7.12 -17.90
N ASN A 433 12.40 -6.94 -18.88
CA ASN A 433 12.02 -6.43 -20.21
C ASN A 433 10.83 -7.18 -20.83
N ASP A 434 10.73 -8.49 -20.60
CA ASP A 434 9.63 -9.32 -21.11
C ASP A 434 8.35 -9.25 -20.26
N THR A 435 8.46 -8.87 -18.98
CA THR A 435 7.40 -9.03 -17.96
C THR A 435 6.91 -7.72 -17.34
N VAL A 436 7.58 -6.60 -17.61
CA VAL A 436 7.09 -5.27 -17.23
C VAL A 436 5.79 -4.93 -17.94
N PHE A 437 5.07 -3.94 -17.40
CA PHE A 437 3.99 -3.28 -18.11
C PHE A 437 4.30 -1.78 -18.19
N TYR A 438 4.94 -1.36 -19.27
CA TYR A 438 5.27 0.04 -19.55
C TYR A 438 4.39 0.58 -20.66
N GLY A 439 3.47 1.46 -20.29
CA GLY A 439 2.40 1.93 -21.16
C GLY A 439 2.50 3.41 -21.50
N GLU A 440 2.24 3.74 -22.77
CA GLU A 440 2.02 5.12 -23.21
C GLU A 440 0.67 5.24 -23.92
N TYR A 441 -0.15 6.24 -23.54
CA TYR A 441 -1.48 6.48 -24.11
C TYR A 441 -1.73 7.96 -24.40
N MET A 442 -1.91 8.33 -25.66
CA MET A 442 -2.23 9.70 -26.08
C MET A 442 -1.33 10.81 -25.47
N ASN A 443 -0.04 10.52 -25.28
CA ASN A 443 0.93 11.55 -24.92
C ASN A 443 1.19 12.47 -26.11
N HIS A 444 1.60 13.71 -25.82
CA HIS A 444 1.87 14.73 -26.84
C HIS A 444 3.17 15.48 -26.53
N GLY A 445 3.63 16.31 -27.47
CA GLY A 445 4.90 17.02 -27.36
C GLY A 445 6.07 16.33 -28.07
N PRO A 446 7.23 17.00 -28.16
CA PRO A 446 8.36 16.54 -28.96
C PRO A 446 8.99 15.21 -28.48
N GLY A 447 8.84 14.85 -27.20
CA GLY A 447 9.32 13.59 -26.63
C GLY A 447 8.35 12.41 -26.79
N ALA A 448 7.15 12.63 -27.33
CA ALA A 448 6.08 11.62 -27.42
C ALA A 448 6.13 10.73 -28.68
N GLU A 449 7.12 10.92 -29.56
CA GLU A 449 7.29 10.11 -30.76
C GLU A 449 7.57 8.63 -30.40
N LEU A 450 6.74 7.72 -30.94
CA LEU A 450 6.74 6.30 -30.54
C LEU A 450 7.65 5.42 -31.40
N SER A 451 8.03 5.87 -32.60
CA SER A 451 8.82 5.05 -33.55
C SER A 451 10.17 4.58 -33.00
N GLY A 452 10.82 5.44 -32.20
CA GLY A 452 12.13 5.20 -31.58
C GLY A 452 12.11 4.38 -30.29
N ARG A 453 10.93 4.02 -29.76
CA ARG A 453 10.79 3.33 -28.48
C ARG A 453 11.40 1.93 -28.50
N VAL A 454 11.83 1.47 -27.33
CA VAL A 454 12.30 0.10 -27.08
C VAL A 454 11.33 -0.94 -27.64
N LYS A 455 11.87 -2.12 -28.01
CA LYS A 455 11.09 -3.24 -28.60
C LYS A 455 10.83 -4.37 -27.59
N TRP A 456 10.83 -4.04 -26.30
CA TRP A 456 10.61 -5.02 -25.24
C TRP A 456 9.17 -5.57 -25.30
N PRO A 457 8.95 -6.87 -25.06
CA PRO A 457 7.59 -7.43 -25.01
C PRO A 457 6.69 -6.76 -23.96
N GLY A 458 7.26 -6.31 -22.83
CA GLY A 458 6.54 -5.59 -21.77
C GLY A 458 6.29 -4.09 -22.05
N TYR A 459 6.73 -3.56 -23.19
CA TYR A 459 6.41 -2.20 -23.62
C TYR A 459 5.14 -2.20 -24.48
N HIS A 460 4.24 -1.27 -24.19
CA HIS A 460 2.92 -1.20 -24.81
C HIS A 460 2.58 0.22 -25.27
N ILE A 461 2.38 0.36 -26.59
CA ILE A 461 1.62 1.49 -27.14
C ILE A 461 0.14 1.18 -26.88
N ILE A 462 -0.44 1.83 -25.89
CA ILE A 462 -1.85 1.59 -25.54
C ILE A 462 -2.70 2.34 -26.56
N ARG A 463 -3.55 1.60 -27.28
CA ARG A 463 -4.52 2.15 -28.24
C ARG A 463 -5.96 2.02 -27.75
N ASP A 464 -6.20 1.05 -26.87
CA ASP A 464 -7.52 0.79 -26.30
C ASP A 464 -7.77 1.68 -25.08
N GLN A 465 -8.81 2.51 -25.18
CA GLN A 465 -9.26 3.37 -24.08
C GLN A 465 -9.67 2.56 -22.85
N ALA A 466 -10.22 1.35 -23.01
CA ALA A 466 -10.63 0.52 -21.89
C ALA A 466 -9.41 0.06 -21.06
N MET A 467 -8.30 -0.32 -21.73
CA MET A 467 -7.03 -0.61 -21.08
C MET A 467 -6.44 0.62 -20.37
N ALA A 468 -6.37 1.78 -21.04
CA ALA A 468 -5.89 3.01 -20.41
C ALA A 468 -6.73 3.40 -19.18
N SER A 469 -8.05 3.19 -19.24
CA SER A 469 -8.99 3.50 -18.15
C SER A 469 -8.70 2.73 -16.85
N LEU A 470 -8.00 1.58 -16.92
CA LEU A 470 -7.59 0.82 -15.72
C LEU A 470 -6.59 1.58 -14.85
N PHE A 471 -5.89 2.57 -15.40
CA PHE A 471 -4.88 3.39 -14.72
C PHE A 471 -5.41 4.75 -14.26
N THR A 472 -6.72 5.01 -14.44
CA THR A 472 -7.37 6.25 -13.97
C THR A 472 -7.63 6.23 -12.47
N VAL A 473 -7.77 7.41 -11.87
CA VAL A 473 -8.05 7.58 -10.43
C VAL A 473 -9.21 6.70 -9.94
N ARG A 474 -10.32 6.62 -10.68
CA ARG A 474 -11.47 5.79 -10.30
C ARG A 474 -11.17 4.30 -10.25
N ARG A 475 -10.32 3.76 -11.14
CA ARG A 475 -10.11 2.31 -11.24
C ARG A 475 -8.85 1.84 -10.54
N PHE A 476 -7.81 2.67 -10.55
CA PHE A 476 -6.49 2.28 -10.06
C PHE A 476 -6.34 2.44 -8.54
N ILE A 477 -6.95 3.47 -7.97
CA ILE A 477 -6.88 3.79 -6.53
C ILE A 477 -8.26 3.96 -5.89
N ASP A 478 -9.31 3.52 -6.60
CA ASP A 478 -10.71 3.68 -6.21
C ASP A 478 -11.05 5.11 -5.73
N GLY A 479 -10.49 6.13 -6.40
CA GLY A 479 -10.45 7.49 -5.86
C GLY A 479 -11.81 8.12 -5.56
N LYS A 480 -12.89 7.67 -6.19
CA LYS A 480 -14.25 8.20 -5.92
C LYS A 480 -14.76 7.86 -4.51
N SER A 481 -14.25 6.80 -3.88
CA SER A 481 -14.70 6.40 -2.54
C SER A 481 -14.13 7.29 -1.44
N TRP A 482 -12.98 7.94 -1.67
CA TRP A 482 -12.27 8.66 -0.61
C TRP A 482 -11.82 10.08 -0.99
N LEU A 483 -11.45 10.37 -2.24
CA LEU A 483 -10.97 11.71 -2.64
C LEU A 483 -11.99 12.86 -2.46
N PRO A 484 -13.31 12.70 -2.70
CA PRO A 484 -14.26 13.81 -2.56
C PRO A 484 -14.23 14.46 -1.18
N SER A 485 -14.01 13.64 -0.15
CA SER A 485 -13.91 14.13 1.22
C SER A 485 -12.73 15.08 1.41
N THR A 486 -11.64 14.96 0.63
CA THR A 486 -10.39 15.72 0.80
C THR A 486 -10.52 17.18 0.37
N GLY A 487 -11.53 17.48 -0.46
CA GLY A 487 -11.74 18.81 -1.04
C GLY A 487 -10.77 19.16 -2.16
N VAL A 488 -9.86 18.25 -2.50
CA VAL A 488 -8.99 18.40 -3.66
C VAL A 488 -9.80 18.12 -4.91
N THR A 489 -9.62 18.98 -5.93
CA THR A 489 -10.15 18.73 -7.26
C THR A 489 -9.35 17.61 -7.92
N PHE A 490 -10.04 16.63 -8.51
CA PHE A 490 -9.42 15.51 -9.19
C PHE A 490 -10.22 15.13 -10.43
N MET A 491 -9.51 14.58 -11.42
CA MET A 491 -10.10 13.94 -12.58
C MET A 491 -10.17 12.44 -12.32
N ALA A 492 -11.38 11.88 -12.35
CA ALA A 492 -11.58 10.49 -11.99
C ALA A 492 -11.25 9.51 -13.13
N ASP A 493 -11.28 9.99 -14.38
CA ASP A 493 -11.44 9.23 -15.62
C ASP A 493 -10.47 9.76 -16.69
N LEU A 494 -10.42 9.16 -17.88
CA LEU A 494 -9.72 9.75 -19.03
C LEU A 494 -10.52 10.93 -19.56
N ASP A 495 -9.85 11.99 -20.00
CA ASP A 495 -10.51 13.02 -20.81
C ASP A 495 -10.96 12.40 -22.14
N GLY A 496 -12.21 12.71 -22.51
CA GLY A 496 -12.86 12.21 -23.72
C GLY A 496 -12.36 12.85 -25.01
#